data_AF-A0A8X6KJC0-F1
#
_entry.id   AF-A0A8X6KJC0-F1
#
_cell.length_a   1.000
_cell.length_b   1.000
_cell.length_c   1.000
_cell.angle_alpha   90.00
_cell.angle_beta   90.00
_cell.angle_gamma   90.00
#
_symmetry.space_group_name_H-M   'P 1'
#
loop_
_entity.id
_entity.type
_entity.pdbx_description
1 polymer ?
#
loop_
_entity_poly.entity_id
_entity_poly.type
_entity_poly.pdbx_seq_one_letter_code
_entity_poly.pdbx_strand_id
1 'polypeptide(L)'
;METVLNGLTPEACLVYLDDIIIVGKSFEEHLSNLRSVFEKLKEAKLKLNPSKCNLFRHEVNYLGHIISADGVRTDPQKVSAVKDWRRPKNVHELRSFLGLCTYYRRFVKGFSSIARPLHRLAENKQKFLWTDECEEAFNSLKAALTSSPILVYPDPEKQFILDTDASHESVGAVLSQEINGQEHVIAYWSKCLSKPERNYCVTRKELLAIVKAVENFHSYLYDRKFLLRTDHASLTWLLNFKNTEGQIARWIQKLEEYDFEIKHRKGSLH
;
A
#
# COMPACT_ATOMS: atom_id res chain seq x y z
N MET A 1 25.05 -5.70 0.62
CA MET A 1 24.73 -4.90 1.81
C MET A 1 23.99 -5.71 2.85
N GLU A 2 22.90 -6.40 2.51
CA GLU A 2 22.17 -7.29 3.42
C GLU A 2 23.08 -8.32 4.12
N THR A 3 23.99 -8.98 3.40
CA THR A 3 24.95 -9.92 4.01
C THR A 3 25.91 -9.26 5.01
N VAL A 4 26.29 -8.00 4.78
CA VAL A 4 27.24 -7.26 5.62
C VAL A 4 26.58 -6.84 6.93
N LEU A 5 25.31 -6.43 6.86
CA LEU A 5 24.54 -5.97 8.01
C LEU A 5 23.64 -7.06 8.61
N ASN A 6 23.91 -8.32 8.27
CA ASN A 6 23.22 -9.46 8.83
C ASN A 6 23.36 -9.48 10.37
N GLY A 7 22.25 -9.71 11.06
CA GLY A 7 22.14 -9.64 12.52
C GLY A 7 21.87 -8.24 13.09
N LEU A 8 21.86 -7.18 12.25
CA LEU A 8 21.39 -5.85 12.63
C LEU A 8 20.03 -5.49 11.98
N THR A 9 19.66 -6.20 10.93
CA THR A 9 18.37 -6.05 10.24
C THR A 9 17.36 -7.06 10.77
N PRO A 10 16.10 -6.69 11.06
CA PRO A 10 15.50 -5.35 10.90
C PRO A 10 15.56 -4.45 12.15
N GLU A 11 16.11 -4.89 13.27
CA GLU A 11 15.96 -4.22 14.57
C GLU A 11 16.69 -2.87 14.66
N ALA A 12 17.93 -2.81 14.16
CA ALA A 12 18.78 -1.62 14.25
C ALA A 12 18.82 -0.81 12.95
N CYS A 13 18.63 -1.47 11.81
CA CYS A 13 18.65 -0.82 10.50
C CYS A 13 17.80 -1.56 9.45
N LEU A 14 17.44 -0.83 8.39
CA LEU A 14 16.88 -1.38 7.16
C LEU A 14 17.78 -1.01 5.99
N VAL A 15 17.87 -1.92 5.03
CA VAL A 15 18.79 -1.83 3.90
C VAL A 15 18.00 -2.03 2.62
N TYR A 16 18.26 -1.18 1.63
CA TYR A 16 17.76 -1.36 0.28
C TYR A 16 18.86 -0.97 -0.70
N LEU A 17 19.40 -1.97 -1.40
CA LEU A 17 20.56 -1.80 -2.28
C LEU A 17 21.74 -1.13 -1.56
N ASP A 18 22.04 0.12 -1.85
CA ASP A 18 23.09 0.95 -1.26
C ASP A 18 22.59 1.90 -0.15
N ASP A 19 21.28 2.07 -0.01
CA ASP A 19 20.68 2.96 0.99
C ASP A 19 20.42 2.22 2.32
N ILE A 20 20.88 2.82 3.43
CA ILE A 20 20.74 2.30 4.78
C ILE A 20 19.98 3.34 5.62
N ILE A 21 18.94 2.90 6.32
CA ILE A 21 18.30 3.70 7.36
C ILE A 21 18.55 3.03 8.71
N ILE A 22 18.97 3.82 9.69
CA ILE A 22 19.29 3.37 11.05
C ILE A 22 18.24 3.94 11.98
N VAL A 23 17.68 3.12 12.86
CA VAL A 23 16.57 3.51 13.73
C VAL A 23 16.94 3.27 15.20
N GLY A 24 16.19 3.88 16.12
CA GLY A 24 16.32 3.68 17.56
C GLY A 24 15.21 4.43 18.29
N LYS A 25 14.70 3.86 19.39
CA LYS A 25 13.59 4.44 20.16
C LYS A 25 14.06 5.58 21.06
N SER A 26 15.34 5.55 21.48
CA SER A 26 16.02 6.64 22.19
C SER A 26 17.27 7.09 21.45
N PHE A 27 17.83 8.23 21.87
CA PHE A 27 19.10 8.73 21.35
C PHE A 27 20.24 7.74 21.61
N GLU A 28 20.28 7.16 22.81
CA GLU A 28 21.29 6.20 23.25
C GLU A 28 21.23 4.91 22.43
N GLU A 29 20.03 4.38 22.21
CA GLU A 29 19.82 3.21 21.36
C GLU A 29 20.23 3.51 19.91
N HIS A 30 19.80 4.65 19.36
CA HIS A 30 20.18 5.06 18.00
C HIS A 30 21.69 5.23 17.84
N LEU A 31 22.37 5.83 18.83
CA LEU A 31 23.82 5.99 18.83
C LEU A 31 24.53 4.63 18.90
N SER A 32 24.01 3.69 19.70
CA SER A 32 24.52 2.32 19.76
C SER A 32 24.39 1.63 18.40
N ASN A 33 23.20 1.69 17.80
CA ASN A 33 22.91 1.10 16.49
C ASN A 33 23.81 1.69 15.40
N LEU A 34 24.01 3.02 15.41
CA LEU A 34 24.91 3.71 14.50
C LEU A 34 26.35 3.18 14.59
N ARG A 35 26.86 2.96 15.81
CA ARG A 35 28.20 2.40 16.03
C ARG A 35 28.31 1.00 15.44
N SER A 36 27.37 0.11 15.75
CA SER A 36 27.37 -1.27 15.24
C SER A 36 27.32 -1.32 13.71
N VAL A 37 26.50 -0.48 13.08
CA VAL A 37 26.44 -0.38 11.61
C VAL A 37 27.79 0.09 11.05
N PHE A 38 28.40 1.13 11.63
CA PHE A 38 29.69 1.63 11.16
C PHE A 38 30.82 0.62 11.30
N GLU A 39 30.84 -0.15 12.39
CA GLU A 39 31.79 -1.24 12.60
C GLU A 39 31.67 -2.30 11.51
N LYS A 40 30.45 -2.78 11.22
CA LYS A 40 30.20 -3.74 10.13
C LYS A 40 30.63 -3.22 8.76
N LEU A 41 30.32 -1.97 8.46
CA LEU A 41 30.75 -1.36 7.19
C LEU A 41 32.28 -1.27 7.10
N LYS A 42 32.95 -0.93 8.20
CA LYS A 42 34.41 -0.86 8.28
C LYS A 42 35.05 -2.23 8.10
N GLU A 43 34.53 -3.28 8.76
CA GLU A 43 34.97 -4.67 8.60
C GLU A 43 34.86 -5.13 7.15
N ALA A 44 33.76 -4.79 6.47
CA ALA A 44 33.53 -5.08 5.07
C ALA A 44 34.28 -4.14 4.09
N LYS A 45 35.09 -3.20 4.60
CA LYS A 45 35.85 -2.20 3.81
C LYS A 45 34.95 -1.32 2.91
N LEU A 46 33.71 -1.10 3.32
CA LEU A 46 32.78 -0.20 2.66
C LEU A 46 32.97 1.23 3.13
N LYS A 47 32.69 2.19 2.25
CA LYS A 47 32.82 3.62 2.53
C LYS A 47 31.47 4.31 2.34
N LEU A 48 31.14 5.16 3.29
CA LEU A 48 30.00 6.07 3.20
C LEU A 48 30.42 7.38 2.53
N ASN A 49 29.51 8.02 1.79
CA ASN A 49 29.72 9.36 1.28
C ASN A 49 29.21 10.39 2.31
N PRO A 50 30.08 11.13 3.02
CA PRO A 50 29.66 12.01 4.10
C PRO A 50 28.65 13.09 3.68
N SER A 51 28.72 13.58 2.43
CA SER A 51 27.80 14.62 1.96
C SER A 51 26.37 14.12 1.71
N LYS A 52 26.19 12.79 1.61
CA LYS A 52 24.87 12.14 1.47
C LYS A 52 24.35 11.57 2.79
N CYS A 53 25.15 11.57 3.86
CA CYS A 53 24.75 11.05 5.15
C CYS A 53 23.89 12.07 5.92
N ASN A 54 22.69 11.64 6.32
CA ASN A 54 21.80 12.42 7.18
C ASN A 54 21.77 11.78 8.57
N LEU A 55 22.54 12.33 9.51
CA LEU A 55 22.66 11.78 10.88
C LEU A 55 21.76 12.52 11.87
N PHE A 56 21.25 11.79 12.88
CA PHE A 56 20.48 12.31 14.01
C PHE A 56 19.30 13.22 13.60
N ARG A 57 18.55 12.80 12.57
CA ARG A 57 17.36 13.52 12.10
C ARG A 57 16.09 12.89 12.68
N HIS A 58 15.12 13.72 13.02
CA HIS A 58 13.77 13.26 13.37
C HIS A 58 12.98 12.78 12.15
N GLU A 59 13.36 13.23 10.96
CA GLU A 59 12.78 12.80 9.70
C GLU A 59 13.85 12.68 8.62
N VAL A 60 13.73 11.66 7.76
CA VAL A 60 14.67 11.41 6.67
C VAL A 60 13.93 11.07 5.37
N ASN A 61 14.50 11.50 4.24
CA ASN A 61 14.09 10.99 2.95
C ASN A 61 14.78 9.64 2.71
N TYR A 62 13.99 8.59 2.54
CA TYR A 62 14.46 7.24 2.28
C TYR A 62 13.58 6.62 1.21
N LEU A 63 14.20 6.20 0.09
CA LEU A 63 13.50 5.61 -1.06
C LEU A 63 12.29 6.44 -1.50
N GLY A 64 12.43 7.76 -1.66
CA GLY A 64 11.32 8.61 -2.14
C GLY A 64 10.14 8.75 -1.18
N HIS A 65 10.32 8.41 0.09
CA HIS A 65 9.36 8.64 1.17
C HIS A 65 10.02 9.45 2.29
N ILE A 66 9.24 10.22 3.04
CA ILE A 66 9.72 10.78 4.29
C ILE A 66 9.32 9.84 5.43
N ILE A 67 10.32 9.39 6.17
CA ILE A 67 10.21 8.49 7.32
C ILE A 67 10.38 9.35 8.57
N SER A 68 9.47 9.22 9.53
CA SER A 68 9.44 10.00 10.76
C SER A 68 8.88 9.16 11.91
N ALA A 69 8.88 9.68 13.14
CA ALA A 69 8.26 8.99 14.27
C ALA A 69 6.75 8.73 14.07
N ASP A 70 6.06 9.61 13.35
CA ASP A 70 4.60 9.53 13.14
C ASP A 70 4.20 8.53 12.06
N GLY A 71 5.14 8.10 11.22
CA GLY A 71 4.88 7.21 10.10
C GLY A 71 5.62 7.58 8.82
N VAL A 72 5.10 7.02 7.73
CA VAL A 72 5.61 7.20 6.37
C VAL A 72 4.69 8.17 5.63
N ARG A 73 5.29 9.18 4.99
CA ARG A 73 4.58 10.12 4.11
C ARG A 73 5.25 10.19 2.74
N THR A 74 4.51 10.67 1.75
CA THR A 74 5.03 10.92 0.41
C THR A 74 6.08 12.04 0.43
N ASP A 75 7.13 11.93 -0.40
CA ASP A 75 8.14 12.97 -0.53
C ASP A 75 7.53 14.28 -1.10
N PRO A 76 7.56 15.39 -0.36
CA PRO A 76 7.01 16.67 -0.81
C PRO A 76 7.58 17.15 -2.15
N GLN A 77 8.84 16.83 -2.47
CA GLN A 77 9.44 17.20 -3.75
C GLN A 77 8.80 16.43 -4.91
N LYS A 78 8.57 15.13 -4.73
CA LYS A 78 7.90 14.27 -5.72
C LYS A 78 6.43 14.64 -5.87
N VAL A 79 5.77 14.96 -4.76
CA VAL A 79 4.36 15.38 -4.73
C VAL A 79 4.17 16.77 -5.33
N SER A 80 5.08 17.71 -5.11
CA SER A 80 5.04 19.02 -5.77
C SER A 80 5.15 18.87 -7.29
N ALA A 81 6.02 17.96 -7.77
CA ALA A 81 6.09 17.66 -9.20
C ALA A 81 4.77 17.12 -9.75
N VAL A 82 4.03 16.31 -8.97
CA VAL A 82 2.66 15.86 -9.34
C VAL A 82 1.68 17.04 -9.36
N LYS A 83 1.71 17.90 -8.34
CA LYS A 83 0.85 19.09 -8.24
C LYS A 83 1.01 20.02 -9.44
N ASP A 84 2.24 20.25 -9.87
CA ASP A 84 2.58 21.14 -10.97
C ASP A 84 2.61 20.41 -12.33
N TRP A 85 2.30 19.11 -12.35
CA TRP A 85 2.29 18.30 -13.56
C TRP A 85 1.27 18.85 -14.55
N ARG A 86 1.75 19.16 -15.76
CA ARG A 86 0.93 19.68 -16.86
C ARG A 86 0.14 18.54 -17.50
N ARG A 87 -1.03 18.85 -18.06
CA ARG A 87 -1.84 17.87 -18.80
C ARG A 87 -0.98 17.11 -19.84
N PRO A 88 -0.88 15.77 -19.74
CA PRO A 88 -0.17 14.97 -20.72
C PRO A 88 -0.72 15.14 -22.13
N LYS A 89 0.16 15.33 -23.12
CA LYS A 89 -0.22 15.53 -24.53
C LYS A 89 -0.15 14.26 -25.36
N ASN A 90 0.46 13.20 -24.83
CA ASN A 90 0.64 11.93 -25.51
C ASN A 90 0.70 10.77 -24.50
N VAL A 91 0.64 9.55 -25.02
CA VAL A 91 0.65 8.31 -24.22
C VAL A 91 1.95 8.18 -23.41
N HIS A 92 3.09 8.66 -23.92
CA HIS A 92 4.37 8.56 -23.22
C HIS A 92 4.38 9.43 -21.95
N GLU A 93 3.99 10.69 -22.06
CA GLU A 93 3.84 11.60 -20.92
C GLU A 93 2.82 11.08 -19.90
N LEU A 94 1.71 10.52 -20.39
CA LEU A 94 0.68 9.95 -19.52
C LEU A 94 1.21 8.73 -18.74
N ARG A 95 2.00 7.87 -19.38
CA ARG A 95 2.63 6.73 -18.69
C ARG A 95 3.63 7.17 -17.64
N SER A 96 4.40 8.22 -17.90
CA SER A 96 5.32 8.79 -16.89
C SER A 96 4.55 9.31 -15.68
N PHE A 97 3.45 10.03 -15.90
CA PHE A 97 2.57 10.49 -14.82
C PHE A 97 1.98 9.30 -14.03
N LEU A 98 1.41 8.31 -14.72
CA LEU A 98 0.82 7.12 -14.10
C LEU A 98 1.85 6.29 -13.35
N GLY A 99 3.10 6.22 -13.82
CA GLY A 99 4.19 5.53 -13.14
C GLY A 99 4.45 6.12 -11.75
N LEU A 100 4.56 7.46 -11.67
CA LEU A 100 4.74 8.15 -10.40
C LEU A 100 3.51 8.00 -9.49
N CYS A 101 2.31 8.11 -10.03
CA CYS A 101 1.08 7.90 -9.26
C CYS A 101 0.99 6.47 -8.70
N THR A 102 1.38 5.48 -9.50
CA THR A 102 1.38 4.06 -9.11
C THR A 102 2.37 3.80 -7.98
N TYR A 103 3.52 4.48 -7.98
CA TYR A 103 4.50 4.38 -6.91
C TYR A 103 3.92 4.74 -5.53
N TYR A 104 3.10 5.80 -5.49
CA TYR A 104 2.41 6.25 -4.28
C TYR A 104 0.99 5.71 -4.12
N ARG A 105 0.57 4.69 -4.88
CA ARG A 105 -0.82 4.18 -4.86
C ARG A 105 -1.29 3.75 -3.47
N ARG A 106 -0.38 3.31 -2.60
CA ARG A 106 -0.69 2.85 -1.23
C ARG A 106 -1.20 3.96 -0.31
N PHE A 107 -1.04 5.22 -0.71
CA PHE A 107 -1.51 6.42 -0.01
C PHE A 107 -2.89 6.89 -0.51
N VAL A 108 -3.46 6.25 -1.54
CA VAL A 108 -4.67 6.71 -2.21
C VAL A 108 -5.76 5.63 -2.13
N LYS A 109 -6.80 5.91 -1.32
CA LYS A 109 -8.03 5.08 -1.28
C LYS A 109 -8.66 5.02 -2.68
N GLY A 110 -8.96 3.82 -3.16
CA GLY A 110 -9.63 3.65 -4.46
C GLY A 110 -8.79 4.04 -5.69
N PHE A 111 -7.46 4.08 -5.58
CA PHE A 111 -6.54 4.49 -6.66
C PHE A 111 -6.92 3.94 -8.06
N SER A 112 -7.20 2.65 -8.14
CA SER A 112 -7.50 1.97 -9.42
C SER A 112 -8.75 2.51 -10.09
N SER A 113 -9.78 2.85 -9.32
CA SER A 113 -11.03 3.42 -9.83
C SER A 113 -10.76 4.80 -10.43
N ILE A 114 -10.01 5.63 -9.71
CA ILE A 114 -9.66 6.99 -10.13
C ILE A 114 -8.76 6.96 -11.37
N ALA A 115 -7.72 6.13 -11.37
CA ALA A 115 -6.73 6.05 -12.46
C ALA A 115 -7.26 5.35 -13.72
N ARG A 116 -8.45 4.75 -13.68
CA ARG A 116 -8.96 3.90 -14.76
C ARG A 116 -9.13 4.59 -16.11
N PRO A 117 -9.74 5.80 -16.23
CA PRO A 117 -9.85 6.49 -17.51
C PRO A 117 -8.48 6.75 -18.14
N LEU A 118 -7.51 7.11 -17.31
CA LEU A 118 -6.13 7.35 -17.72
C LEU A 118 -5.42 6.07 -18.16
N HIS A 119 -5.59 4.95 -17.45
CA HIS A 119 -5.04 3.66 -17.88
C HIS A 119 -5.62 3.23 -19.22
N ARG A 120 -6.94 3.41 -19.43
CA ARG A 120 -7.60 3.12 -20.71
C ARG A 120 -7.01 3.97 -21.84
N LEU A 121 -6.80 5.27 -21.60
CA LEU A 121 -6.18 6.19 -22.55
C LEU A 121 -4.71 5.82 -22.84
N ALA A 122 -4.01 5.23 -21.88
CA ALA A 122 -2.63 4.79 -22.01
C ALA A 122 -2.46 3.43 -22.74
N GLU A 123 -3.53 2.71 -23.07
CA GLU A 123 -3.46 1.46 -23.83
C GLU A 123 -3.14 1.75 -25.31
N ASN A 124 -2.19 1.01 -25.90
CA ASN A 124 -1.67 1.21 -27.28
C ASN A 124 -2.70 1.03 -28.42
N LYS A 125 -3.99 0.88 -28.11
CA LYS A 125 -5.03 0.49 -29.07
C LYS A 125 -5.96 1.63 -29.47
N GLN A 126 -5.82 2.82 -28.88
CA GLN A 126 -6.75 3.94 -29.10
C GLN A 126 -6.02 5.22 -29.52
N LYS A 127 -6.71 6.08 -30.26
CA LYS A 127 -6.24 7.45 -30.50
C LYS A 127 -6.18 8.18 -29.15
N PHE A 128 -5.14 8.98 -28.92
CA PHE A 128 -5.00 9.75 -27.69
C PHE A 128 -6.02 10.90 -27.67
N LEU A 129 -7.22 10.61 -27.16
CA LEU A 129 -8.30 11.56 -26.98
C LEU A 129 -8.48 11.84 -25.49
N TRP A 130 -8.08 13.03 -25.06
CA TRP A 130 -8.24 13.46 -23.68
C TRP A 130 -9.70 13.87 -23.43
N THR A 131 -10.45 13.05 -22.69
CA THR A 131 -11.86 13.29 -22.35
C THR A 131 -12.00 14.02 -21.01
N ASP A 132 -13.21 14.51 -20.71
CA ASP A 132 -13.51 15.12 -19.41
C ASP A 132 -13.32 14.12 -18.25
N GLU A 133 -13.65 12.83 -18.45
CA GLU A 133 -13.35 11.75 -17.49
C GLU A 133 -11.85 11.62 -17.22
N CYS A 134 -11.00 11.81 -18.24
CA CYS A 134 -9.54 11.80 -18.06
C CYS A 134 -9.06 13.03 -17.29
N GLU A 135 -9.66 14.19 -17.54
CA GLU A 135 -9.33 15.43 -16.82
C GLU A 135 -9.71 15.32 -15.33
N GLU A 136 -10.90 14.81 -15.04
CA GLU A 136 -11.36 14.58 -13.67
C GLU A 136 -10.47 13.57 -12.93
N ALA A 137 -10.15 12.44 -13.58
CA ALA A 137 -9.24 11.44 -13.04
C ALA A 137 -7.84 12.01 -12.75
N PHE A 138 -7.31 12.82 -13.68
CA PHE A 138 -6.00 13.46 -13.55
C PHE A 138 -5.97 14.41 -12.35
N ASN A 139 -6.97 15.29 -12.24
CA ASN A 139 -7.05 16.24 -11.13
C ASN A 139 -7.32 15.56 -9.79
N SER A 140 -8.13 14.50 -9.77
CA SER A 140 -8.42 13.70 -8.58
C SER A 140 -7.16 12.99 -8.06
N LEU A 141 -6.34 12.40 -8.93
CA LEU A 141 -5.07 11.78 -8.54
C LEU A 141 -4.09 12.82 -8.00
N LYS A 142 -4.01 14.00 -8.62
CA LYS A 142 -3.17 15.09 -8.13
C LYS A 142 -3.59 15.51 -6.73
N ALA A 143 -4.89 15.76 -6.52
CA ALA A 143 -5.44 16.12 -5.22
C ALA A 143 -5.12 15.06 -4.17
N ALA A 144 -5.47 13.79 -4.43
CA ALA A 144 -5.28 12.68 -3.50
C ALA A 144 -3.82 12.46 -3.09
N LEU A 145 -2.87 12.64 -4.00
CA LEU A 145 -1.44 12.53 -3.69
C LEU A 145 -0.92 13.73 -2.90
N THR A 146 -1.44 14.93 -3.19
CA THR A 146 -1.06 16.16 -2.46
C THR A 146 -1.67 16.28 -1.07
N SER A 147 -2.80 15.62 -0.82
CA SER A 147 -3.48 15.56 0.47
C SER A 147 -3.36 14.16 1.09
N SER A 148 -2.32 13.41 0.74
CA SER A 148 -2.17 12.03 1.20
C SER A 148 -1.99 11.96 2.72
N PRO A 149 -2.62 10.98 3.40
CA PRO A 149 -2.45 10.82 4.82
C PRO A 149 -1.06 10.28 5.17
N ILE A 150 -0.65 10.47 6.41
CA ILE A 150 0.50 9.76 6.99
C ILE A 150 0.08 8.30 7.19
N LEU A 151 0.83 7.36 6.63
CA LEU A 151 0.64 5.94 6.87
C LEU A 151 1.40 5.55 8.13
N VAL A 152 0.68 5.03 9.11
CA VAL A 152 1.25 4.67 10.41
C VAL A 152 1.99 3.33 10.29
N TYR A 153 3.06 3.15 11.08
CA TYR A 153 3.75 1.87 11.16
C TYR A 153 2.84 0.80 11.75
N PRO A 154 2.86 -0.43 11.22
CA PRO A 154 2.14 -1.53 11.84
C PRO A 154 2.70 -1.82 13.23
N ASP A 155 1.85 -1.89 14.23
CA ASP A 155 2.18 -2.41 15.56
C ASP A 155 1.97 -3.93 15.55
N PRO A 156 3.02 -4.76 15.72
CA PRO A 156 2.88 -6.21 15.66
C PRO A 156 1.92 -6.81 16.69
N GLU A 157 1.73 -6.14 17.82
CA GLU A 157 0.91 -6.60 18.94
C GLU A 157 -0.57 -6.23 18.79
N LYS A 158 -0.92 -5.42 17.78
CA LYS A 158 -2.29 -4.96 17.53
C LYS A 158 -2.95 -5.77 16.44
N GLN A 159 -4.23 -6.05 16.64
CA GLN A 159 -5.04 -6.73 15.63
C GLN A 159 -5.18 -5.86 14.39
N PHE A 160 -4.86 -6.42 13.23
CA PHE A 160 -5.15 -5.77 11.94
C PHE A 160 -6.64 -5.76 11.65
N ILE A 161 -7.07 -4.71 10.98
CA ILE A 161 -8.41 -4.58 10.45
C ILE A 161 -8.31 -4.42 8.94
N LEU A 162 -9.02 -5.28 8.21
CA LEU A 162 -9.07 -5.28 6.75
C LEU A 162 -10.50 -4.95 6.32
N ASP A 163 -10.71 -3.75 5.81
CA ASP A 163 -11.95 -3.38 5.12
C ASP A 163 -11.83 -3.71 3.64
N THR A 164 -12.86 -4.30 3.05
CA THR A 164 -12.92 -4.60 1.62
C THR A 164 -14.24 -4.16 1.01
N ASP A 165 -14.17 -3.64 -0.21
CA ASP A 165 -15.32 -3.15 -0.98
C ASP A 165 -15.15 -3.54 -2.45
N ALA A 166 -16.26 -3.91 -3.11
CA ALA A 166 -16.31 -4.17 -4.53
C ALA A 166 -17.35 -3.29 -5.25
N SER A 167 -16.86 -2.54 -6.23
CA SER A 167 -17.73 -1.84 -7.19
C SER A 167 -17.96 -2.70 -8.45
N HIS A 168 -18.76 -2.16 -9.38
CA HIS A 168 -18.95 -2.79 -10.69
C HIS A 168 -17.64 -2.97 -11.47
N GLU A 169 -16.63 -2.13 -11.23
CA GLU A 169 -15.48 -1.94 -12.12
C GLU A 169 -14.13 -2.20 -11.45
N SER A 170 -14.07 -2.15 -10.13
CA SER A 170 -12.85 -2.32 -9.34
C SER A 170 -13.17 -2.85 -7.94
N VAL A 171 -12.18 -3.49 -7.34
CA VAL A 171 -12.18 -3.88 -5.93
C VAL A 171 -11.15 -3.07 -5.16
N GLY A 172 -11.40 -2.84 -3.88
CA GLY A 172 -10.57 -2.05 -3.00
C GLY A 172 -10.44 -2.68 -1.62
N ALA A 173 -9.40 -2.26 -0.90
CA ALA A 173 -9.22 -2.60 0.50
C ALA A 173 -8.45 -1.53 1.26
N VAL A 174 -8.73 -1.44 2.57
CA VAL A 174 -8.00 -0.61 3.52
C VAL A 174 -7.48 -1.53 4.62
N LEU A 175 -6.17 -1.47 4.86
CA LEU A 175 -5.54 -2.12 6.01
C LEU A 175 -5.27 -1.07 7.09
N SER A 176 -5.79 -1.31 8.28
CA SER A 176 -5.71 -0.38 9.42
C SER A 176 -5.49 -1.13 10.74
N GLN A 177 -5.17 -0.38 11.78
CA GLN A 177 -5.12 -0.85 13.17
C GLN A 177 -5.75 0.17 14.10
N GLU A 178 -6.34 -0.30 15.20
CA GLU A 178 -6.80 0.58 16.27
C GLU A 178 -5.66 0.88 17.24
N ILE A 179 -5.28 2.15 17.32
CA ILE A 179 -4.23 2.65 18.21
C ILE A 179 -4.86 3.75 19.06
N ASN A 180 -4.79 3.61 20.38
CA ASN A 180 -5.39 4.57 21.35
C ASN A 180 -6.89 4.86 21.09
N GLY A 181 -7.66 3.85 20.65
CA GLY A 181 -9.09 3.99 20.37
C GLY A 181 -9.43 4.72 19.07
N GLN A 182 -8.43 5.01 18.23
CA GLN A 182 -8.61 5.58 16.90
C GLN A 182 -8.09 4.62 15.83
N GLU A 183 -8.77 4.57 14.70
CA GLU A 183 -8.37 3.72 13.59
C GLU A 183 -7.35 4.45 12.70
N HIS A 184 -6.16 3.86 12.57
CA HIS A 184 -5.06 4.41 11.77
C HIS A 184 -4.80 3.54 10.55
N VAL A 185 -4.69 4.18 9.38
CA VAL A 185 -4.46 3.48 8.12
C VAL A 185 -2.97 3.14 7.96
N ILE A 186 -2.72 1.88 7.62
CA ILE A 186 -1.39 1.34 7.33
C ILE A 186 -1.16 1.34 5.82
N ALA A 187 -2.16 0.93 5.03
CA ALA A 187 -2.06 0.94 3.58
C ALA A 187 -3.43 0.86 2.89
N TYR A 188 -3.51 1.47 1.70
CA TYR A 188 -4.60 1.27 0.76
C TYR A 188 -4.21 0.30 -0.36
N TRP A 189 -5.20 -0.46 -0.84
CA TRP A 189 -5.08 -1.28 -2.02
C TRP A 189 -6.32 -1.17 -2.90
N SER A 190 -6.13 -1.28 -4.21
CA SER A 190 -7.23 -1.40 -5.16
C SER A 190 -6.77 -2.05 -6.45
N LYS A 191 -7.72 -2.62 -7.19
CA LYS A 191 -7.48 -3.24 -8.50
C LYS A 191 -8.70 -3.13 -9.40
N CYS A 192 -8.49 -2.74 -10.66
CA CYS A 192 -9.52 -2.82 -11.70
C CYS A 192 -9.89 -4.27 -12.02
N LEU A 193 -11.19 -4.53 -12.16
CA LEU A 193 -11.70 -5.82 -12.61
C LEU A 193 -11.41 -6.03 -14.10
N SER A 194 -10.98 -7.23 -14.46
CA SER A 194 -10.87 -7.70 -15.84
C SER A 194 -12.25 -7.87 -16.48
N LYS A 195 -12.30 -8.01 -17.82
CA LYS A 195 -13.58 -8.16 -18.54
C LYS A 195 -14.45 -9.31 -17.99
N PRO A 196 -13.92 -10.52 -17.72
CA PRO A 196 -14.73 -11.60 -17.14
C PRO A 196 -15.16 -11.30 -15.70
N GLU A 197 -14.28 -10.71 -14.87
CA GLU A 197 -14.58 -10.43 -13.46
C GLU A 197 -15.70 -9.37 -13.30
N ARG A 198 -15.84 -8.45 -14.26
CA ARG A 198 -16.95 -7.47 -14.25
C ARG A 198 -18.33 -8.11 -14.43
N ASN A 199 -18.37 -9.28 -15.05
CA ASN A 199 -19.62 -10.03 -15.26
C ASN A 199 -19.97 -10.92 -14.05
N TYR A 200 -19.14 -10.94 -13.01
CA TYR A 200 -19.47 -11.65 -11.78
C TYR A 200 -20.66 -10.97 -11.09
N CYS A 201 -21.49 -11.77 -10.41
CA CYS A 201 -22.50 -11.24 -9.50
C CYS A 201 -21.82 -10.51 -8.31
N VAL A 202 -22.57 -9.64 -7.64
CA VAL A 202 -22.09 -8.82 -6.51
C VAL A 202 -21.34 -9.68 -5.48
N THR A 203 -21.96 -10.75 -4.98
CA THR A 203 -21.33 -11.66 -4.00
C THR A 203 -19.98 -12.21 -4.45
N ARG A 204 -19.81 -12.53 -5.75
CA ARG A 204 -18.53 -13.01 -6.29
C ARG A 204 -17.50 -11.90 -6.44
N LYS A 205 -17.90 -10.66 -6.70
CA LYS A 205 -16.99 -9.51 -6.72
C LYS A 205 -16.50 -9.17 -5.33
N GLU A 206 -17.38 -9.20 -4.34
CA GLU A 206 -17.04 -8.98 -2.93
C GLU A 206 -16.07 -10.06 -2.42
N LEU A 207 -16.35 -11.34 -2.70
CA LEU A 207 -15.43 -12.42 -2.37
C LEU A 207 -14.07 -12.26 -3.06
N LEU A 208 -14.07 -11.85 -4.34
CA LEU A 208 -12.84 -11.55 -5.06
C LEU A 208 -12.05 -10.39 -4.41
N ALA A 209 -12.74 -9.36 -3.90
CA ALA A 209 -12.12 -8.26 -3.18
C ALA A 209 -11.35 -8.78 -1.95
N ILE A 210 -11.99 -9.62 -1.13
CA ILE A 210 -11.36 -10.26 0.04
C ILE A 210 -10.13 -11.06 -0.36
N VAL A 211 -10.29 -12.01 -1.29
CA VAL A 211 -9.20 -12.89 -1.73
C VAL A 211 -8.00 -12.07 -2.21
N LYS A 212 -8.24 -11.04 -3.04
CA LYS A 212 -7.17 -10.22 -3.59
C LYS A 212 -6.55 -9.27 -2.56
N ALA A 213 -7.34 -8.79 -1.61
CA ALA A 213 -6.86 -7.94 -0.53
C ALA A 213 -5.95 -8.73 0.42
N VAL A 214 -6.38 -9.93 0.84
CA VAL A 214 -5.59 -10.82 1.69
C VAL A 214 -4.29 -11.24 0.98
N GLU A 215 -4.35 -11.59 -0.31
CA GLU A 215 -3.15 -11.84 -1.13
C GLU A 215 -2.20 -10.63 -1.15
N ASN A 216 -2.73 -9.42 -1.32
CA ASN A 216 -1.90 -8.22 -1.38
C ASN A 216 -1.27 -7.86 -0.03
N PHE A 217 -1.99 -8.11 1.07
CA PHE A 217 -1.54 -7.82 2.43
C PHE A 217 -0.99 -9.05 3.16
N HIS A 218 -0.62 -10.10 2.43
CA HIS A 218 -0.12 -11.36 2.99
C HIS A 218 1.01 -11.14 4.02
N SER A 219 1.97 -10.27 3.72
CA SER A 219 3.09 -9.97 4.63
C SER A 219 2.66 -9.37 5.99
N TYR A 220 1.47 -8.79 6.06
CA TYR A 220 0.91 -8.24 7.30
C TYR A 220 -0.02 -9.23 8.01
N LEU A 221 -0.77 -10.03 7.25
CA LEU A 221 -1.91 -10.81 7.75
C LEU A 221 -1.58 -12.29 7.99
N TYR A 222 -0.53 -12.81 7.35
CA TYR A 222 -0.16 -14.22 7.51
C TYR A 222 0.30 -14.51 8.94
N ASP A 223 -0.10 -15.67 9.46
CA ASP A 223 0.18 -16.13 10.83
C ASP A 223 -0.31 -15.17 11.94
N ARG A 224 -1.34 -14.37 11.64
CA ARG A 224 -1.94 -13.43 12.59
C ARG A 224 -3.45 -13.44 12.50
N LYS A 225 -4.10 -13.34 13.67
CA LYS A 225 -5.53 -13.09 13.73
C LYS A 225 -5.84 -11.65 13.32
N PHE A 226 -6.75 -11.46 12.38
CA PHE A 226 -7.23 -10.14 11.99
C PHE A 226 -8.76 -10.04 11.90
N LEU A 227 -9.27 -8.82 11.83
CA LEU A 227 -10.68 -8.54 11.64
C LEU A 227 -10.94 -8.18 10.18
N LEU A 228 -11.74 -8.99 9.48
CA LEU A 228 -12.20 -8.70 8.13
C LEU A 228 -13.58 -8.02 8.20
N ARG A 229 -13.69 -6.82 7.64
CA ARG A 229 -14.93 -6.06 7.57
C ARG A 229 -15.39 -5.92 6.12
N THR A 230 -16.64 -6.28 5.87
CA THR A 230 -17.30 -6.14 4.56
C THR A 230 -18.70 -5.59 4.76
N ASP A 231 -19.21 -4.84 3.79
CA ASP A 231 -20.60 -4.37 3.77
C ASP A 231 -21.58 -5.38 3.16
N HIS A 232 -21.08 -6.51 2.64
CA HIS A 232 -21.91 -7.55 2.05
C HIS A 232 -22.21 -8.67 3.06
N ALA A 233 -23.33 -8.54 3.77
CA ALA A 233 -23.74 -9.47 4.84
C ALA A 233 -23.77 -10.96 4.40
N SER A 234 -24.02 -11.25 3.12
CA SER A 234 -24.01 -12.64 2.62
C SER A 234 -22.65 -13.32 2.75
N LEU A 235 -21.55 -12.57 2.82
CA LEU A 235 -20.20 -13.13 2.97
C LEU A 235 -19.90 -13.62 4.39
N THR A 236 -20.60 -13.13 5.41
CA THR A 236 -20.41 -13.64 6.78
C THR A 236 -20.80 -15.12 6.88
N TRP A 237 -21.66 -15.59 5.98
CA TRP A 237 -22.10 -16.97 5.88
C TRP A 237 -21.35 -17.78 4.83
N LEU A 238 -20.63 -17.11 3.92
CA LEU A 238 -20.05 -17.77 2.74
C LEU A 238 -18.93 -18.75 3.09
N LEU A 239 -18.19 -18.51 4.18
CA LEU A 239 -17.16 -19.44 4.69
C LEU A 239 -17.76 -20.74 5.26
N ASN A 240 -19.07 -20.77 5.55
CA ASN A 240 -19.75 -21.94 6.11
C ASN A 240 -20.46 -22.79 5.04
N PHE A 241 -20.28 -22.48 3.76
CA PHE A 241 -20.90 -23.26 2.68
C PHE A 241 -20.24 -24.62 2.53
N LYS A 242 -21.02 -25.69 2.71
CA LYS A 242 -20.52 -27.08 2.66
C LYS A 242 -20.26 -27.62 1.25
N ASN A 243 -20.88 -27.04 0.22
CA ASN A 243 -20.85 -27.54 -1.15
C ASN A 243 -20.37 -26.45 -2.13
N THR A 244 -19.15 -25.94 -1.95
CA THR A 244 -18.57 -25.00 -2.92
C THR A 244 -17.80 -25.73 -4.01
N GLU A 245 -17.99 -25.33 -5.27
CA GLU A 245 -17.32 -25.92 -6.42
C GLU A 245 -16.54 -24.87 -7.23
N GLY A 246 -15.59 -25.35 -8.05
CA GLY A 246 -14.90 -24.55 -9.05
C GLY A 246 -14.06 -23.40 -8.48
N GLN A 247 -14.32 -22.17 -8.93
CA GLN A 247 -13.53 -21.00 -8.53
C GLN A 247 -13.75 -20.60 -7.06
N ILE A 248 -14.98 -20.71 -6.56
CA ILE A 248 -15.31 -20.31 -5.18
C ILE A 248 -14.62 -21.23 -4.18
N ALA A 249 -14.59 -22.55 -4.43
CA ALA A 249 -13.86 -23.50 -3.60
C ALA A 249 -12.37 -23.16 -3.48
N ARG A 250 -11.72 -22.84 -4.61
CA ARG A 250 -10.30 -22.42 -4.63
C ARG A 250 -10.06 -21.13 -3.86
N TRP A 251 -11.02 -20.20 -3.89
CA TRP A 251 -10.92 -18.96 -3.13
C TRP A 251 -11.09 -19.19 -1.64
N ILE A 252 -12.04 -20.03 -1.22
CA ILE A 252 -12.22 -20.39 0.18
C ILE A 252 -10.99 -21.13 0.72
N GLN A 253 -10.48 -22.13 -0.01
CA GLN A 253 -9.25 -22.84 0.36
C GLN A 253 -8.07 -21.88 0.59
N LYS A 254 -7.96 -20.82 -0.22
CA LYS A 254 -6.92 -19.82 -0.05
C LYS A 254 -7.15 -18.95 1.20
N LEU A 255 -8.39 -18.66 1.54
CA LEU A 255 -8.73 -17.92 2.76
C LEU A 255 -8.52 -18.77 4.02
N GLU A 256 -8.61 -20.09 3.93
CA GLU A 256 -8.33 -21.02 5.05
C GLU A 256 -6.86 -20.98 5.51
N GLU A 257 -5.94 -20.45 4.70
CA GLU A 257 -4.54 -20.20 5.10
C GLU A 257 -4.41 -19.08 6.15
N TYR A 258 -5.48 -18.36 6.46
CA TYR A 258 -5.48 -17.16 7.30
C TYR A 258 -6.45 -17.30 8.48
N ASP A 259 -6.08 -16.74 9.64
CA ASP A 259 -6.95 -16.64 10.82
C ASP A 259 -7.65 -15.27 10.85
N PHE A 260 -8.96 -15.25 10.63
CA PHE A 260 -9.72 -14.00 10.72
C PHE A 260 -11.16 -14.18 11.22
N GLU A 261 -11.66 -13.12 11.84
CA GLU A 261 -13.07 -12.96 12.15
C GLU A 261 -13.71 -12.06 11.08
N ILE A 262 -14.87 -12.46 10.53
CA ILE A 262 -15.61 -11.62 9.59
C ILE A 262 -16.74 -10.87 10.29
N LYS A 263 -16.80 -9.54 10.11
CA LYS A 263 -17.88 -8.69 10.61
C LYS A 263 -18.50 -7.88 9.49
N HIS A 264 -19.82 -7.74 9.54
CA HIS A 264 -20.53 -6.82 8.67
C HIS A 264 -20.39 -5.38 9.17
N ARG A 265 -20.01 -4.46 8.28
CA ARG A 265 -19.95 -3.02 8.54
C ARG A 265 -20.78 -2.29 7.48
N LYS A 266 -21.74 -1.44 7.89
CA LYS A 266 -22.54 -0.66 6.93
C LYS A 266 -21.62 0.17 6.01
N GLY A 267 -21.90 0.16 4.71
CA GLY A 267 -21.10 0.88 3.69
C GLY A 267 -20.96 2.39 3.94
N SER A 268 -21.89 3.02 4.66
CA SER A 268 -21.77 4.44 5.06
C SER A 268 -20.64 4.74 6.04
N LEU A 269 -20.05 3.70 6.63
CA LEU A 269 -18.97 3.80 7.62
C LEU A 269 -17.60 3.37 7.04
N HIS A 270 -17.53 3.05 5.74
CA HIS A 270 -16.38 2.45 5.05
C HIS A 270 -15.38 3.49 4.50
#